data_AF-A0A7W2B6M9-F1
#
_entry.id   AF-A0A7W2B6M9-F1
#
_cell.length_a   1.000
_cell.length_b   1.000
_cell.length_c   1.000
_cell.angle_alpha   90.00
_cell.angle_beta   90.00
_cell.angle_gamma   90.00
#
_symmetry.space_group_name_H-M   'P 1'
#
loop_
_entity.id
_entity.type
_entity.pdbx_description
1 polymer ?
#
loop_
_entity_poly.entity_id
_entity_poly.type
_entity_poly.pdbx_seq_one_letter_code
_entity_poly.pdbx_strand_id
1 'polypeptide(L)'
;MIIVIALKELRSMFASPLAWVVLAFVQGFLANVFLKQVDTFMIIQAQLARTPNAPGLTELAIVPMFGAAQMVLLMSIPLLTMRLISEEKRNQTMTLLVSAPISMTQIIIGKFAAMVAFLCLILSLIATMSFSLLAGGAIDMGLIAANLLGLLLLGMSFSSIGIFISCLTMHPVVAAVMTLAVFMGFWVIGLAASDPGSWLNWVSISKRFEGFLDGYVSLPDVTFFLAVITLFIFLSIRKLDSERLSA
;
A
#
# COMPACT_ATOMS: atom_id res chain seq x y z
N MET A 1 -9.75 17.48 -15.71
CA MET A 1 -9.19 16.33 -16.44
C MET A 1 -8.67 15.23 -15.50
N ILE A 2 -7.85 15.54 -14.49
CA ILE A 2 -7.29 14.55 -13.54
C ILE A 2 -8.37 13.64 -12.93
N ILE A 3 -9.45 14.22 -12.37
CA ILE A 3 -10.54 13.46 -11.74
C ILE A 3 -11.26 12.54 -12.75
N VAL A 4 -11.39 12.98 -14.01
CA VAL A 4 -12.03 12.18 -15.07
C VAL A 4 -11.18 10.96 -15.40
N ILE A 5 -9.85 11.13 -15.48
CA ILE A 5 -8.90 10.03 -15.66
C ILE A 5 -8.97 9.08 -14.47
N ALA A 6 -8.97 9.61 -13.25
CA ALA A 6 -9.05 8.80 -12.04
C ALA A 6 -10.34 7.97 -11.97
N LEU A 7 -11.49 8.56 -12.27
CA LEU A 7 -12.79 7.87 -12.30
C LEU A 7 -12.86 6.82 -13.41
N LYS A 8 -12.33 7.12 -14.60
CA LYS A 8 -12.23 6.16 -15.71
C LYS A 8 -11.39 4.95 -15.30
N GLU A 9 -10.22 5.19 -14.71
CA GLU A 9 -9.30 4.13 -14.29
C GLU A 9 -9.90 3.29 -13.17
N LEU A 10 -10.50 3.92 -12.16
CA LEU A 10 -11.16 3.22 -11.06
C LEU A 10 -12.29 2.32 -11.58
N ARG A 11 -13.12 2.81 -12.52
CA ARG A 11 -14.16 1.99 -13.18
C ARG A 11 -13.56 0.82 -13.94
N SER A 12 -12.44 1.04 -14.64
CA SER A 12 -11.72 -0.01 -15.36
C SER A 12 -11.21 -1.10 -14.40
N MET A 13 -10.70 -0.70 -13.23
CA MET A 13 -10.27 -1.65 -12.19
C MET A 13 -11.44 -2.53 -11.72
N PHE A 14 -12.59 -1.94 -11.38
CA PHE A 14 -13.77 -2.71 -10.94
C PHE A 14 -14.45 -3.51 -12.05
N ALA A 15 -14.27 -3.14 -13.32
CA ALA A 15 -14.71 -3.94 -14.45
C ALA A 15 -13.83 -5.19 -14.68
N SER A 16 -12.59 -5.18 -14.15
CA SER A 16 -11.68 -6.31 -14.25
C SER A 16 -11.93 -7.33 -13.13
N PRO A 17 -12.00 -8.64 -13.45
CA PRO A 17 -12.09 -9.69 -12.43
C PRO A 17 -10.94 -9.66 -11.43
N LEU A 18 -9.76 -9.17 -11.84
CA LEU A 18 -8.56 -9.16 -11.01
C LEU A 18 -8.72 -8.29 -9.76
N ALA A 19 -9.39 -7.13 -9.86
CA ALA A 19 -9.59 -6.26 -8.70
C ALA A 19 -10.43 -6.95 -7.62
N TRP A 20 -11.48 -7.66 -8.02
CA TRP A 20 -12.33 -8.43 -7.11
C TRP A 20 -11.59 -9.60 -6.49
N VAL A 21 -10.76 -10.32 -7.26
CA VAL A 21 -9.91 -11.40 -6.74
C VAL A 21 -8.92 -10.86 -5.70
N VAL A 22 -8.28 -9.73 -5.98
CA VAL A 22 -7.36 -9.10 -5.03
C VAL A 22 -8.10 -8.66 -3.77
N LEU A 23 -9.27 -8.01 -3.88
CA LEU A 23 -10.07 -7.64 -2.71
C LEU A 23 -10.47 -8.86 -1.88
N ALA A 24 -10.97 -9.91 -2.51
CA ALA A 24 -11.37 -11.14 -1.84
C ALA A 24 -10.18 -11.84 -1.16
N PHE A 25 -9.02 -11.88 -1.82
CA PHE A 25 -7.81 -12.46 -1.26
C PHE A 25 -7.30 -11.65 -0.06
N VAL A 26 -7.19 -10.33 -0.19
CA VAL A 26 -6.74 -9.44 0.88
C VAL A 26 -7.65 -9.57 2.09
N GLN A 27 -8.97 -9.46 1.88
CA GLN A 27 -9.94 -9.55 2.97
C GLN A 27 -10.02 -10.94 3.58
N GLY A 28 -10.05 -11.99 2.77
CA GLY A 28 -10.09 -13.37 3.27
C GLY A 28 -8.84 -13.71 4.08
N PHE A 29 -7.66 -13.32 3.61
CA PHE A 29 -6.41 -13.54 4.35
C PHE A 29 -6.39 -12.77 5.67
N LEU A 30 -6.72 -11.47 5.65
CA LEU A 30 -6.73 -10.65 6.87
C LEU A 30 -7.82 -11.08 7.85
N ALA A 31 -9.00 -11.52 7.38
CA ALA A 31 -10.03 -12.10 8.22
C ALA A 31 -9.55 -13.34 8.97
N ASN A 32 -8.85 -14.23 8.29
CA ASN A 32 -8.27 -15.41 8.94
C ASN A 32 -7.23 -15.04 10.00
N VAL A 33 -6.36 -14.06 9.73
CA VAL A 33 -5.39 -13.58 10.72
C VAL A 33 -6.10 -12.95 11.91
N PHE A 34 -7.05 -12.06 11.66
CA PHE A 34 -7.82 -11.36 12.68
C PHE A 34 -8.59 -12.31 13.59
N LEU A 35 -9.34 -13.26 13.03
CA LEU A 35 -10.09 -14.25 13.82
C LEU A 35 -9.16 -15.09 14.71
N LYS A 36 -8.02 -15.54 14.17
CA LYS A 36 -7.02 -16.26 14.95
C LYS A 36 -6.47 -15.44 16.11
N GLN A 37 -6.24 -14.14 15.92
CA GLN A 37 -5.74 -13.28 16.99
C GLN A 37 -6.80 -12.99 18.05
N VAL A 38 -8.07 -12.84 17.65
CA VAL A 38 -9.19 -12.71 18.59
C VAL A 38 -9.35 -14.00 19.42
N ASP A 39 -9.31 -15.17 18.78
CA ASP A 39 -9.36 -16.46 19.47
C ASP A 39 -8.19 -16.63 20.45
N THR A 40 -6.98 -16.26 20.02
CA THR A 40 -5.78 -16.30 20.86
C THR A 40 -5.96 -15.40 22.08
N PHE A 41 -6.45 -14.17 21.89
CA PHE A 41 -6.74 -13.24 22.99
C PHE A 41 -7.74 -13.83 23.98
N MET A 42 -8.84 -14.44 23.51
CA MET A 42 -9.86 -15.05 24.37
C MET A 42 -9.28 -16.16 25.26
N ILE A 43 -8.34 -16.95 24.75
CA ILE A 43 -7.68 -18.03 25.50
C ILE A 43 -6.77 -17.46 26.61
N ILE A 44 -6.01 -16.41 26.30
CA ILE A 44 -4.99 -15.85 27.20
C ILE A 44 -5.51 -14.72 28.11
N GLN A 45 -6.72 -14.21 27.89
CA GLN A 45 -7.30 -13.07 28.63
C GLN A 45 -7.27 -13.28 30.16
N ALA A 46 -7.60 -14.50 30.62
CA ALA A 46 -7.60 -14.83 32.05
C ALA A 46 -6.19 -14.83 32.67
N GLN A 47 -5.15 -15.08 31.86
CA GLN A 47 -3.75 -15.00 32.27
C GLN A 47 -3.25 -13.55 32.26
N LEU A 48 -3.61 -12.79 31.21
CA LEU A 48 -3.27 -11.37 31.07
C LEU A 48 -3.84 -10.52 32.21
N ALA A 49 -5.04 -10.83 32.71
CA ALA A 49 -5.65 -10.13 33.84
C ALA A 49 -4.83 -10.22 35.15
N ARG A 50 -3.88 -11.17 35.23
CA ARG A 50 -3.00 -11.37 36.39
C ARG A 50 -1.65 -10.68 36.24
N THR A 51 -1.36 -10.12 35.08
CA THR A 51 -0.08 -9.46 34.76
C THR A 51 -0.27 -7.93 34.83
N PRO A 52 0.57 -7.21 35.59
CA PRO A 52 0.58 -5.74 35.54
C PRO A 52 0.95 -5.26 34.14
N ASN A 53 0.23 -4.28 33.59
CA ASN A 53 0.45 -3.71 32.24
C ASN A 53 0.39 -4.73 31.09
N ALA A 54 -0.54 -5.70 31.17
CA ALA A 54 -0.75 -6.62 30.07
C ALA A 54 -1.21 -5.87 28.79
N PRO A 55 -0.70 -6.27 27.61
CA PRO A 55 -1.09 -5.66 26.34
C PRO A 55 -2.59 -5.80 26.09
N GLY A 56 -3.19 -4.73 25.58
CA GLY A 56 -4.63 -4.64 25.37
C GLY A 56 -5.13 -5.50 24.19
N LEU A 57 -6.45 -5.60 24.07
CA LEU A 57 -7.10 -6.26 22.93
C LEU A 57 -6.64 -5.66 21.59
N THR A 58 -6.44 -4.34 21.52
CA THR A 58 -5.94 -3.65 20.32
C THR A 58 -4.52 -4.08 19.95
N GLU A 59 -3.61 -4.16 20.92
CA GLU A 59 -2.21 -4.52 20.67
C GLU A 59 -2.07 -5.98 20.25
N LEU A 60 -2.83 -6.89 20.86
CA LEU A 60 -2.75 -8.32 20.56
C LEU A 60 -3.54 -8.73 19.32
N ALA A 61 -4.72 -8.14 19.09
CA ALA A 61 -5.59 -8.54 17.99
C ALA A 61 -5.37 -7.71 16.71
N ILE A 62 -5.17 -6.40 16.86
CA ILE A 62 -5.23 -5.46 15.74
C ILE A 62 -3.85 -5.20 15.15
N VAL A 63 -2.82 -4.95 15.97
CA VAL A 63 -1.46 -4.66 15.47
C VAL A 63 -0.90 -5.78 14.57
N PRO A 64 -0.99 -7.08 14.93
CA PRO A 64 -0.52 -8.16 14.05
C PRO A 64 -1.31 -8.25 12.73
N MET A 65 -2.59 -7.88 12.74
CA MET A 65 -3.40 -7.81 11.52
C MET A 65 -2.88 -6.70 10.58
N PHE A 66 -2.52 -5.52 11.11
CA PHE A 66 -1.92 -4.45 10.31
C PHE A 66 -0.52 -4.81 9.79
N GLY A 67 0.30 -5.52 10.59
CA GLY A 67 1.56 -6.10 10.13
C GLY A 67 1.36 -7.13 9.01
N ALA A 68 0.34 -7.98 9.11
CA ALA A 68 -0.04 -8.88 8.03
C ALA A 68 -0.53 -8.13 6.78
N ALA A 69 -1.26 -7.01 6.97
CA ALA A 69 -1.73 -6.17 5.88
C ALA A 69 -0.58 -5.52 5.10
N GLN A 70 0.51 -5.13 5.75
CA GLN A 70 1.74 -4.68 5.09
C GLN A 70 2.27 -5.74 4.11
N MET A 71 2.39 -7.00 4.56
CA MET A 71 2.89 -8.11 3.74
C MET A 71 1.98 -8.41 2.56
N VAL A 72 0.66 -8.40 2.78
CA VAL A 72 -0.31 -8.64 1.72
C VAL A 72 -0.32 -7.51 0.69
N LEU A 73 -0.21 -6.25 1.12
CA LEU A 73 -0.11 -5.11 0.22
C LEU A 73 1.17 -5.14 -0.60
N LEU A 74 2.28 -5.56 0.00
CA LEU A 74 3.56 -5.77 -0.70
C LEU A 74 3.37 -6.75 -1.88
N MET A 75 2.60 -7.83 -1.69
CA MET A 75 2.32 -8.76 -2.77
C MET A 75 1.25 -8.26 -3.75
N SER A 76 0.23 -7.54 -3.27
CA SER A 76 -0.95 -7.18 -4.06
C SER A 76 -0.74 -5.95 -4.95
N ILE A 77 0.01 -4.95 -4.48
CA ILE A 77 0.23 -3.70 -5.22
C ILE A 77 0.89 -3.93 -6.58
N PRO A 78 1.92 -4.78 -6.75
CA PRO A 78 2.47 -5.10 -8.06
C PRO A 78 1.43 -5.57 -9.07
N LEU A 79 0.45 -6.38 -8.64
CA LEU A 79 -0.63 -6.86 -9.49
C LEU A 79 -1.63 -5.76 -9.86
N LEU A 80 -1.85 -4.80 -8.97
CA LEU A 80 -2.77 -3.67 -9.20
C LEU A 80 -2.13 -2.60 -10.09
N THR A 81 -0.84 -2.30 -9.90
CA THR A 81 -0.16 -1.23 -10.62
C THR A 81 0.41 -1.66 -11.96
N MET A 82 0.65 -2.96 -12.17
CA MET A 82 1.33 -3.43 -13.38
C MET A 82 0.64 -2.96 -14.67
N ARG A 83 -0.69 -2.94 -14.72
CA ARG A 83 -1.48 -2.64 -15.93
C ARG A 83 -1.63 -1.14 -16.20
N LEU A 84 -1.43 -0.28 -15.19
CA LEU A 84 -1.79 1.13 -15.25
C LEU A 84 -1.18 1.87 -16.44
N ILE A 85 0.09 1.59 -16.78
CA ILE A 85 0.77 2.19 -17.93
C ILE A 85 1.18 1.14 -18.96
N SER A 86 1.71 0.00 -18.53
CA SER A 86 2.24 -1.02 -19.44
C SER A 86 1.18 -1.59 -20.41
N GLU A 87 -0.09 -1.68 -20.01
CA GLU A 87 -1.16 -2.18 -20.88
C GLU A 87 -1.55 -1.15 -21.95
N GLU A 88 -1.54 0.14 -21.61
CA GLU A 88 -1.76 1.22 -22.58
C GLU A 88 -0.63 1.31 -23.60
N LYS A 89 0.61 1.07 -23.15
CA LYS A 89 1.75 1.00 -24.05
C LYS A 89 1.68 -0.24 -24.96
N ARG A 90 1.33 -1.41 -24.40
CA ARG A 90 1.19 -2.66 -25.16
C ARG A 90 0.13 -2.55 -26.26
N ASN A 91 -1.00 -1.92 -25.95
CA ASN A 91 -2.13 -1.81 -26.86
C ASN A 91 -2.01 -0.60 -27.80
N GLN A 92 -0.87 0.12 -27.78
CA GLN A 92 -0.63 1.36 -28.53
C GLN A 92 -1.70 2.45 -28.30
N THR A 93 -2.49 2.36 -27.23
CA THR A 93 -3.47 3.41 -26.88
C THR A 93 -2.80 4.60 -26.20
N MET A 94 -1.56 4.43 -25.74
CA MET A 94 -0.75 5.52 -25.20
C MET A 94 -0.54 6.65 -26.22
N THR A 95 -0.37 6.35 -27.51
CA THR A 95 -0.19 7.38 -28.55
C THR A 95 -1.43 8.26 -28.73
N LEU A 96 -2.62 7.67 -28.59
CA LEU A 96 -3.91 8.39 -28.61
C LEU A 96 -4.05 9.33 -27.40
N LEU A 97 -3.63 8.87 -26.22
CA LEU A 97 -3.62 9.68 -24.99
C LEU A 97 -2.62 10.84 -25.07
N VAL A 98 -1.42 10.59 -25.63
CA VAL A 98 -0.37 11.60 -25.82
C VAL A 98 -0.78 12.66 -26.85
N SER A 99 -1.58 12.27 -27.85
CA SER A 99 -2.10 13.18 -28.89
C SER A 99 -3.24 14.08 -28.41
N ALA A 100 -3.93 13.69 -27.33
CA ALA A 100 -4.92 14.55 -26.69
C ALA A 100 -4.22 15.73 -25.97
N PRO A 101 -4.90 16.89 -25.79
CA PRO A 101 -4.34 18.08 -25.13
C PRO A 101 -4.29 17.91 -23.59
N ILE A 102 -3.73 16.80 -23.12
CA ILE A 102 -3.54 16.46 -21.71
C ILE A 102 -2.05 16.35 -21.41
N SER A 103 -1.63 16.85 -20.24
CA SER A 103 -0.24 16.75 -19.82
C SER A 103 0.07 15.38 -19.20
N MET A 104 1.32 14.91 -19.31
CA MET A 104 1.74 13.64 -18.70
C MET A 104 1.56 13.65 -17.17
N THR A 105 1.76 14.82 -16.56
CA THR A 105 1.46 15.06 -15.15
C THR A 105 0.01 14.73 -14.80
N GLN A 106 -0.96 15.15 -15.63
CA GLN A 106 -2.38 14.86 -15.38
C GLN A 106 -2.69 13.37 -15.52
N ILE A 107 -2.05 12.67 -16.46
CA ILE A 107 -2.23 11.23 -16.66
C ILE A 107 -1.74 10.46 -15.44
N ILE A 108 -0.51 10.71 -15.00
CA ILE A 108 0.10 9.98 -13.88
C ILE A 108 -0.60 10.30 -12.56
N ILE A 109 -0.88 11.58 -12.27
CA ILE A 109 -1.61 11.96 -11.05
C ILE A 109 -3.02 11.35 -11.07
N GLY A 110 -3.69 11.31 -12.23
CA GLY A 110 -5.00 10.67 -12.36
C GLY A 110 -4.97 9.17 -12.05
N LYS A 111 -4.01 8.43 -12.62
CA LYS A 111 -3.83 7.00 -12.36
C LYS A 111 -3.41 6.72 -10.92
N PHE A 112 -2.52 7.53 -10.37
CA PHE A 112 -2.14 7.46 -8.95
C PHE A 112 -3.35 7.71 -8.04
N ALA A 113 -4.17 8.72 -8.33
CA ALA A 113 -5.38 9.00 -7.55
C ALA A 113 -6.41 7.87 -7.61
N ALA A 114 -6.56 7.19 -8.75
CA ALA A 114 -7.39 5.99 -8.86
C ALA A 114 -6.88 4.85 -7.97
N MET A 115 -5.56 4.62 -7.98
CA MET A 115 -4.92 3.61 -7.13
C MET A 115 -5.07 3.96 -5.65
N VAL A 116 -4.91 5.23 -5.27
CA VAL A 116 -5.17 5.71 -3.91
C VAL A 116 -6.62 5.49 -3.50
N ALA A 117 -7.59 5.78 -4.37
CA ALA A 117 -9.00 5.53 -4.08
C ALA A 117 -9.28 4.03 -3.86
N PHE A 118 -8.67 3.16 -4.66
CA PHE A 118 -8.76 1.72 -4.47
C PHE A 118 -8.12 1.25 -3.15
N LEU A 119 -6.97 1.82 -2.78
CA LEU A 119 -6.33 1.57 -1.48
C LEU A 119 -7.21 2.05 -0.32
N CYS A 120 -7.82 3.23 -0.42
CA CYS A 120 -8.76 3.72 0.60
C CYS A 120 -9.94 2.75 0.79
N LEU A 121 -10.40 2.09 -0.26
CA LEU A 121 -11.43 1.06 -0.15
C LEU A 121 -10.92 -0.18 0.62
N ILE A 122 -9.70 -0.65 0.33
CA ILE A 122 -9.07 -1.74 1.11
C ILE A 122 -8.95 -1.35 2.59
N LEU A 123 -8.46 -0.13 2.86
CA LEU A 123 -8.29 0.39 4.21
C LEU A 123 -9.63 0.54 4.95
N SER A 124 -10.67 1.00 4.26
CA SER A 124 -12.02 1.10 4.83
C SER A 124 -12.54 -0.27 5.28
N LEU A 125 -12.27 -1.32 4.51
CA LEU A 125 -12.65 -2.68 4.88
C LEU A 125 -11.86 -3.16 6.10
N ILE A 126 -10.53 -2.95 6.12
CA ILE A 126 -9.67 -3.26 7.27
C ILE A 126 -10.15 -2.51 8.54
N ALA A 127 -10.44 -1.21 8.41
CA ALA A 127 -10.95 -0.40 9.51
C ALA A 127 -12.29 -0.93 10.04
N THR A 128 -13.19 -1.36 9.15
CA THR A 128 -14.48 -1.95 9.56
C THR A 128 -14.28 -3.21 10.40
N MET A 129 -13.29 -4.04 10.06
CA MET A 129 -12.92 -5.21 10.88
C MET A 129 -12.41 -4.78 12.26
N SER A 130 -11.51 -3.80 12.32
CA SER A 130 -11.02 -3.26 13.61
C SER A 130 -12.14 -2.68 14.46
N PHE A 131 -13.08 -1.94 13.87
CA PHE A 131 -14.22 -1.36 14.58
C PHE A 131 -15.22 -2.40 15.08
N SER A 132 -15.27 -3.60 14.49
CA SER A 132 -16.14 -4.67 14.99
C SER A 132 -15.81 -5.10 16.44
N LEU A 133 -14.56 -4.92 16.88
CA LEU A 133 -14.15 -5.20 18.26
C LEU A 133 -14.76 -4.24 19.29
N LEU A 134 -15.34 -3.10 18.88
CA LEU A 134 -15.94 -2.13 19.80
C LEU A 134 -17.10 -2.76 20.58
N ALA A 135 -17.75 -3.77 20.00
CA ALA A 135 -18.78 -4.54 20.66
C ALA A 135 -18.23 -5.44 21.79
N GLY A 136 -16.94 -5.81 21.74
CA GLY A 136 -16.30 -6.76 22.65
C GLY A 136 -15.34 -6.15 23.67
N GLY A 137 -14.99 -4.87 23.57
CA GLY A 137 -14.10 -4.22 24.53
C GLY A 137 -13.69 -2.79 24.16
N ALA A 138 -12.92 -2.16 25.05
CA ALA A 138 -12.30 -0.86 24.79
C ALA A 138 -11.15 -1.03 23.78
N ILE A 139 -11.14 -0.17 22.78
CA ILE A 139 -10.11 -0.15 21.73
C ILE A 139 -9.37 1.17 21.79
N ASP A 140 -8.05 1.12 21.62
CA ASP A 140 -7.24 2.31 21.38
C ASP A 140 -7.46 2.84 19.95
N MET A 141 -8.23 3.92 19.85
CA MET A 141 -8.49 4.60 18.58
C MET A 141 -7.26 5.32 18.03
N GLY A 142 -6.36 5.80 18.89
CA GLY A 142 -5.12 6.45 18.48
C GLY A 142 -4.21 5.44 17.77
N LEU A 143 -4.08 4.25 18.34
CA LEU A 143 -3.31 3.16 17.76
C LEU A 143 -3.86 2.72 16.39
N ILE A 144 -5.19 2.56 16.26
CA ILE A 144 -5.82 2.25 14.96
C ILE A 144 -5.60 3.36 13.94
N ALA A 145 -5.78 4.62 14.34
CA ALA A 145 -5.62 5.76 13.43
C ALA A 145 -4.17 5.86 12.92
N ALA A 146 -3.19 5.67 13.80
CA ALA A 146 -1.77 5.63 13.44
C ALA A 146 -1.48 4.49 12.45
N ASN A 147 -1.99 3.29 12.73
CA ASN A 147 -1.85 2.12 11.87
C ASN A 147 -2.49 2.32 10.48
N LEU A 148 -3.71 2.88 10.42
CA LEU A 148 -4.40 3.19 9.15
C LEU A 148 -3.63 4.22 8.33
N LEU A 149 -3.11 5.27 8.98
CA LEU A 149 -2.31 6.31 8.32
C LEU A 149 -0.99 5.74 7.80
N GLY A 150 -0.31 4.91 8.60
CA GLY A 150 0.92 4.21 8.20
C GLY A 150 0.69 3.32 6.99
N LEU A 151 -0.40 2.53 7.00
CA LEU A 151 -0.73 1.62 5.90
C LEU A 151 -1.10 2.38 4.62
N LEU A 152 -1.78 3.52 4.75
CA LEU A 152 -2.10 4.43 3.65
C LEU A 152 -0.84 5.03 3.01
N LEU A 153 0.09 5.58 3.82
CA LEU A 153 1.34 6.14 3.33
C LEU A 153 2.24 5.08 2.68
N LEU A 154 2.30 3.89 3.28
CA LEU A 154 3.03 2.74 2.72
C LEU A 154 2.42 2.29 1.39
N GLY A 155 1.09 2.15 1.33
CA GLY A 155 0.37 1.80 0.11
C GLY A 155 0.55 2.81 -1.01
N MET A 156 0.52 4.11 -0.69
CA MET A 156 0.83 5.21 -1.63
C MET A 156 2.26 5.11 -2.15
N SER A 157 3.23 4.85 -1.27
CA SER A 157 4.65 4.74 -1.63
C SER A 157 4.89 3.57 -2.57
N PHE A 158 4.39 2.38 -2.23
CA PHE A 158 4.43 1.22 -3.11
C PHE A 158 3.71 1.47 -4.43
N SER A 159 2.55 2.13 -4.41
CA SER A 159 1.82 2.45 -5.64
C SER A 159 2.61 3.38 -6.57
N SER A 160 3.29 4.39 -6.01
CA SER A 160 4.13 5.31 -6.79
C SER A 160 5.31 4.58 -7.47
N ILE A 161 5.96 3.66 -6.75
CA ILE A 161 7.03 2.82 -7.27
C ILE A 161 6.51 1.89 -8.37
N GLY A 162 5.37 1.24 -8.14
CA GLY A 162 4.75 0.33 -9.10
C GLY A 162 4.32 1.02 -10.40
N ILE A 163 3.82 2.26 -10.32
CA ILE A 163 3.52 3.08 -11.51
C ILE A 163 4.80 3.41 -12.26
N PHE A 164 5.87 3.82 -11.57
CA PHE A 164 7.15 4.10 -12.22
C PHE A 164 7.69 2.89 -12.96
N ILE A 165 7.67 1.71 -12.33
CA ILE A 165 8.15 0.46 -12.94
C ILE A 165 7.25 0.05 -14.12
N SER A 166 5.94 0.27 -14.04
CA SER A 166 5.01 0.09 -15.17
C SER A 166 5.35 1.00 -16.36
N CYS A 167 5.93 2.19 -16.12
CA CYS A 167 6.43 3.06 -17.20
C CYS A 167 7.69 2.51 -17.88
N LEU A 168 8.44 1.59 -17.27
CA LEU A 168 9.70 1.08 -17.83
C LEU A 168 9.49 -0.10 -18.80
N THR A 169 8.28 -0.65 -18.90
CA THR A 169 8.02 -1.87 -19.68
C THR A 169 6.71 -1.82 -20.45
N MET A 170 6.67 -2.53 -21.57
CA MET A 170 5.47 -2.73 -22.40
C MET A 170 4.68 -3.97 -21.97
N HIS A 171 5.20 -4.79 -21.05
CA HIS A 171 4.61 -6.07 -20.67
C HIS A 171 4.15 -6.05 -19.20
N PRO A 172 2.83 -6.10 -18.91
CA PRO A 172 2.30 -6.04 -17.55
C PRO A 172 2.90 -7.09 -16.61
N VAL A 173 3.07 -8.33 -17.07
CA VAL A 173 3.66 -9.39 -16.24
C VAL A 173 5.10 -9.05 -15.83
N VAL A 174 5.90 -8.50 -16.76
CA VAL A 174 7.27 -8.06 -16.47
C VAL A 174 7.26 -6.88 -15.50
N ALA A 175 6.30 -5.96 -15.62
CA ALA A 175 6.13 -4.84 -14.68
C ALA A 175 5.86 -5.35 -13.26
N ALA A 176 4.96 -6.33 -13.12
CA ALA A 176 4.65 -6.93 -11.82
C ALA A 176 5.87 -7.61 -11.19
N VAL A 177 6.59 -8.43 -11.97
CA VAL A 177 7.78 -9.15 -11.47
C VAL A 177 8.87 -8.17 -11.05
N MET A 178 9.14 -7.13 -11.83
CA MET A 178 10.12 -6.10 -11.45
C MET A 178 9.70 -5.33 -10.20
N THR A 179 8.42 -4.98 -10.09
CA THR A 179 7.89 -4.28 -8.91
C THR A 179 8.00 -5.16 -7.66
N LEU A 180 7.62 -6.43 -7.77
CA LEU A 180 7.75 -7.40 -6.69
C LEU A 180 9.22 -7.60 -6.29
N ALA A 181 10.15 -7.67 -7.26
CA ALA A 181 11.57 -7.80 -6.98
C ALA A 181 12.13 -6.59 -6.20
N VAL A 182 11.73 -5.38 -6.57
CA VAL A 182 12.08 -4.15 -5.83
C VAL A 182 11.52 -4.18 -4.41
N PHE A 183 10.27 -4.62 -4.25
CA PHE A 183 9.63 -4.72 -2.94
C PHE A 183 10.25 -5.78 -2.04
N MET A 184 10.64 -6.93 -2.60
CA MET A 184 11.39 -7.95 -1.89
C MET A 184 12.77 -7.44 -1.48
N GLY A 185 13.41 -6.62 -2.32
CA GLY A 185 14.65 -5.90 -1.94
C GLY A 185 14.45 -5.01 -0.72
N PHE A 186 13.39 -4.20 -0.68
CA PHE A 186 13.04 -3.40 0.51
C PHE A 186 12.75 -4.26 1.74
N TRP A 187 12.10 -5.40 1.56
CA TRP A 187 11.82 -6.32 2.65
C TRP A 187 13.10 -6.90 3.26
N VAL A 188 14.05 -7.34 2.41
CA VAL A 188 15.37 -7.83 2.85
C VAL A 188 16.17 -6.73 3.54
N ILE A 189 16.14 -5.50 3.02
CA ILE A 189 16.75 -4.34 3.69
C ILE A 189 16.13 -4.15 5.07
N GLY A 190 14.81 -4.32 5.21
CA GLY A 190 14.12 -4.27 6.49
C GLY A 190 14.61 -5.31 7.50
N LEU A 191 14.91 -6.53 7.05
CA LEU A 191 15.49 -7.57 7.90
C LEU A 191 16.93 -7.23 8.32
N ALA A 192 17.73 -6.71 7.39
CA ALA A 192 19.12 -6.29 7.66
C ALA A 192 19.21 -5.03 8.54
N ALA A 193 18.16 -4.20 8.53
CA ALA A 193 17.96 -3.03 9.38
C ALA A 193 17.51 -3.39 10.81
N SER A 194 17.67 -4.65 11.25
CA SER A 194 17.41 -5.06 12.63
C SER A 194 18.52 -4.64 13.60
N ASP A 195 19.71 -4.29 13.09
CA ASP A 195 20.80 -3.74 13.88
C ASP A 195 20.59 -2.22 14.12
N PRO A 196 20.45 -1.76 15.38
CA PRO A 196 20.17 -0.36 15.71
C PRO A 196 21.18 0.65 15.17
N GLY A 197 22.45 0.24 14.96
CA GLY A 197 23.53 1.09 14.46
C GLY A 197 23.60 1.21 12.94
N SER A 198 22.78 0.46 12.20
CA SER A 198 22.89 0.38 10.75
C SER A 198 22.34 1.63 10.05
N TRP A 199 23.13 2.17 9.12
CA TRP A 199 22.66 3.24 8.23
C TRP A 199 21.46 2.81 7.36
N LEU A 200 21.25 1.49 7.20
CA LEU A 200 20.09 0.92 6.49
C LEU A 200 18.76 1.26 7.18
N ASN A 201 18.77 1.57 8.48
CA ASN A 201 17.60 2.00 9.23
C ASN A 201 16.96 3.28 8.65
N TRP A 202 17.78 4.14 8.05
CA TRP A 202 17.32 5.39 7.46
C TRP A 202 16.51 5.21 6.18
N VAL A 203 16.78 4.14 5.43
CA VAL A 203 16.20 3.85 4.10
C VAL A 203 15.11 2.77 4.18
N SER A 204 15.05 2.01 5.28
CA SER A 204 14.11 0.90 5.43
C SER A 204 12.65 1.38 5.56
N ILE A 205 11.86 1.13 4.51
CA ILE A 205 10.41 1.35 4.50
C ILE A 205 9.73 0.53 5.61
N SER A 206 10.15 -0.71 5.82
CA SER A 206 9.56 -1.60 6.83
C SER A 206 9.79 -1.09 8.25
N LYS A 207 11.00 -0.60 8.57
CA LYS A 207 11.30 -0.07 9.91
C LYS A 207 10.51 1.19 10.22
N ARG A 208 10.33 2.07 9.25
CA ARG A 208 9.50 3.26 9.42
C ARG A 208 8.02 2.92 9.62
N PHE A 209 7.56 1.81 9.06
CA PHE A 209 6.21 1.32 9.29
C PHE A 209 6.00 0.72 10.69
N GLU A 210 7.03 0.07 11.27
CA GLU A 210 6.96 -0.46 12.66
C GLU A 210 6.59 0.62 13.68
N GLY A 211 7.09 1.86 13.53
CA GLY A 211 6.70 2.96 14.42
C GLY A 211 5.18 3.24 14.42
N PHE A 212 4.51 3.09 13.28
CA PHE A 212 3.05 3.23 13.19
C PHE A 212 2.33 2.04 13.83
N LEU A 213 2.91 0.83 13.78
CA LEU A 213 2.37 -0.35 14.45
C LEU A 213 2.33 -0.14 15.96
N ASP A 214 3.32 0.55 16.51
CA ASP A 214 3.41 0.94 17.93
C ASP A 214 2.57 2.18 18.28
N GLY A 215 1.89 2.79 17.31
CA GLY A 215 1.04 3.98 17.51
C GLY A 215 1.76 5.32 17.41
N TYR A 216 3.07 5.33 17.15
CA TYR A 216 3.85 6.56 17.01
C TYR A 216 3.79 7.09 15.58
N VAL A 217 3.19 8.28 15.42
CA VAL A 217 3.23 9.03 14.16
C VAL A 217 4.35 10.07 14.25
N SER A 218 5.52 9.71 13.75
CA SER A 218 6.67 10.61 13.72
C SER A 218 6.71 11.43 12.43
N LEU A 219 7.07 12.73 12.53
CA LEU A 219 7.26 13.59 11.36
C LEU A 219 8.35 13.06 10.40
N PRO A 220 9.50 12.53 10.89
CA PRO A 220 10.51 11.92 10.02
C PRO A 220 9.97 10.79 9.14
N ASP A 221 9.09 9.93 9.67
CA ASP A 221 8.56 8.81 8.90
C ASP A 221 7.55 9.26 7.84
N VAL A 222 6.66 10.19 8.21
CA VAL A 222 5.70 10.77 7.26
C VAL A 222 6.43 11.49 6.12
N THR A 223 7.43 12.32 6.45
CA THR A 223 8.22 13.04 5.44
C THR A 223 8.99 12.10 4.52
N PHE A 224 9.52 10.99 5.04
CA PHE A 224 10.17 9.96 4.23
C PHE A 224 9.20 9.34 3.21
N PHE A 225 8.01 8.91 3.64
CA PHE A 225 7.02 8.35 2.73
C PHE A 225 6.59 9.35 1.66
N LEU A 226 6.36 10.61 2.03
CA LEU A 226 6.05 11.68 1.08
C LEU A 226 7.19 11.94 0.08
N ALA A 227 8.44 11.87 0.53
CA ALA A 227 9.61 11.99 -0.34
C ALA A 227 9.66 10.83 -1.36
N VAL A 228 9.40 9.59 -0.94
CA VAL A 228 9.32 8.43 -1.84
C VAL A 228 8.20 8.63 -2.87
N ILE A 229 6.99 8.99 -2.41
CA ILE A 229 5.83 9.21 -3.29
C ILE A 229 6.13 10.27 -4.36
N THR A 230 6.62 11.43 -3.93
CA THR A 230 6.91 12.55 -4.84
C THR A 230 8.04 12.23 -5.81
N LEU A 231 9.11 11.57 -5.35
CA LEU A 231 10.23 11.14 -6.18
C LEU A 231 9.77 10.20 -7.31
N PHE A 232 9.04 9.14 -6.99
CA PHE A 232 8.64 8.15 -7.98
C PHE A 232 7.53 8.65 -8.93
N ILE A 233 6.63 9.51 -8.46
CA ILE A 233 5.68 10.21 -9.34
C ILE A 233 6.46 11.12 -10.30
N PHE A 234 7.42 11.90 -9.81
CA PHE A 234 8.23 12.78 -10.65
C PHE A 234 9.04 12.01 -11.70
N LEU A 235 9.67 10.90 -11.32
CA LEU A 235 10.39 10.02 -12.24
C LEU A 235 9.46 9.42 -13.30
N SER A 236 8.23 9.05 -12.92
CA SER A 236 7.22 8.57 -13.86
C SER A 236 6.88 9.64 -14.89
N ILE A 237 6.69 10.89 -14.46
CA ILE A 237 6.36 12.02 -15.34
C ILE A 237 7.49 12.26 -16.34
N ARG A 238 8.73 12.34 -15.84
CA ARG A 238 9.90 12.55 -16.71
C ARG A 238 10.10 11.41 -17.70
N LYS A 239 9.86 10.17 -17.29
CA LYS A 239 9.99 9.02 -18.20
C LYS A 239 8.99 9.12 -19.36
N LEU A 240 7.72 9.42 -19.06
CA LEU A 240 6.68 9.59 -20.08
C LEU A 240 6.90 10.82 -20.97
N ASP A 241 7.33 11.94 -20.41
CA ASP A 241 7.69 13.13 -21.20
C ASP A 241 8.87 12.86 -22.14
N SER A 242 9.88 12.10 -21.70
CA SER A 242 11.03 11.75 -22.56
C SER A 242 10.62 10.90 -23.76
N GLU A 243 9.67 9.97 -23.58
CA GLU A 243 9.19 9.11 -24.66
C GLU A 243 8.36 9.90 -25.69
N ARG A 244 7.61 10.90 -25.23
CA ARG A 244 6.87 11.82 -26.10
C ARG A 244 7.80 12.63 -27.02
N LEU A 245 8.96 13.05 -26.53
CA LEU A 245 9.92 13.83 -27.30
C LEU A 245 10.70 12.98 -28.31
N SER A 246 10.80 11.67 -28.09
CA SER A 246 11.50 10.73 -28.97
C SER A 246 10.62 10.08 -30.04
N ALA A 247 9.30 10.24 -29.95
CA ALA A 247 8.30 9.70 -30.88
C ALA A 247 7.90 10.73 -31.93
#